data_AF-A0A8C7X8A7-F1
#
_entry.id   AF-A0A8C7X8A7-F1
#
_cell.length_a   1.000
_cell.length_b   1.000
_cell.length_c   1.000
_cell.angle_alpha   90.00
_cell.angle_beta   90.00
_cell.angle_gamma   90.00
#
_symmetry.space_group_name_H-M   'P 1'
#
loop_
_entity.id
_entity.type
_entity.pdbx_description
1 polymer ?
#
loop_
_entity_poly.entity_id
_entity_poly.type
_entity_poly.pdbx_seq_one_letter_code
_entity_poly.pdbx_strand_id
1 'polypeptide(L)'
;GAKRTSGRGPWEMVLIIHGFPSDIAALRFEWAWQHPHSSRRLPHVARRSRKESSLQFHWRVVSNMLRVAPWNRLPLTARWLKQEYRMDFGPALQPPLHVPIAFGSVRAKKTLQPQTRAEEEETTDCFVCRRPVKVSEKVSCLHASCGMSSHLICLGRRFLQSEPSQLLPVEGECPSCRRSLLWGSLIRHQLGCLGDLEEVTEPSSQDHWADELQM
;
A
#
# COMPACT_ATOMS: atom_id res chain seq x y z
N GLY A 1 -23.82 -5.60 -8.74
CA GLY A 1 -23.42 -5.48 -7.31
C GLY A 1 -23.36 -6.85 -6.65
N ALA A 2 -22.70 -6.96 -5.49
CA ALA A 2 -22.56 -8.25 -4.79
C ALA A 2 -23.90 -8.76 -4.22
N LYS A 3 -24.13 -10.09 -4.28
CA LYS A 3 -25.40 -10.71 -3.81
C LYS A 3 -25.70 -10.41 -2.34
N ARG A 4 -24.68 -10.39 -1.48
CA ARG A 4 -24.82 -10.15 -0.04
C ARG A 4 -25.24 -8.71 0.30
N THR A 5 -24.98 -7.76 -0.59
CA THR A 5 -25.28 -6.35 -0.39
C THR A 5 -26.55 -5.87 -1.11
N SER A 6 -27.20 -6.78 -1.86
CA SER A 6 -28.42 -6.45 -2.61
C SER A 6 -29.60 -6.13 -1.69
N GLY A 7 -30.33 -5.05 -2.00
CA GLY A 7 -31.60 -4.69 -1.36
C GLY A 7 -31.52 -4.22 0.10
N ARG A 8 -30.32 -3.90 0.60
CA ARG A 8 -30.09 -3.47 2.00
C ARG A 8 -29.41 -2.09 2.11
N GLY A 9 -29.33 -1.36 1.00
CA GLY A 9 -28.59 -0.10 0.90
C GLY A 9 -29.35 1.09 1.51
N PRO A 10 -28.67 2.23 1.71
CA PRO A 10 -27.30 2.54 1.25
C PRO A 10 -26.18 1.88 2.07
N TRP A 11 -25.03 1.64 1.44
CA TRP A 11 -23.83 1.08 2.09
C TRP A 11 -22.74 2.14 2.20
N GLU A 12 -22.10 2.24 3.36
CA GLU A 12 -20.95 3.09 3.57
C GLU A 12 -19.67 2.28 3.79
N MET A 13 -18.60 2.66 3.10
CA MET A 13 -17.26 2.15 3.37
C MET A 13 -16.66 2.95 4.53
N VAL A 14 -16.30 2.28 5.62
CA VAL A 14 -15.76 2.92 6.83
C VAL A 14 -14.24 2.84 6.93
N LEU A 15 -13.65 1.77 6.42
CA LEU A 15 -12.22 1.46 6.47
C LEU A 15 -11.78 0.83 5.15
N ILE A 16 -10.62 1.23 4.66
CA ILE A 16 -9.96 0.61 3.52
C ILE A 16 -8.48 0.36 3.82
N ILE A 17 -7.98 -0.81 3.41
CA ILE A 17 -6.55 -1.08 3.32
C ILE A 17 -6.16 -0.95 1.85
N HIS A 18 -5.16 -0.13 1.56
CA HIS A 18 -4.71 0.12 0.18
C HIS A 18 -3.19 0.21 0.09
N GLY A 19 -2.66 0.42 -1.12
CA GLY A 19 -1.22 0.42 -1.39
C GLY A 19 -0.67 -0.96 -1.77
N PHE A 20 -1.53 -1.90 -2.15
CA PHE A 20 -1.11 -3.22 -2.63
C PHE A 20 -0.29 -3.09 -3.92
N PRO A 21 0.78 -3.90 -4.09
CA PRO A 21 1.60 -3.88 -5.31
C PRO A 21 0.90 -4.50 -6.53
N SER A 22 -0.20 -5.23 -6.33
CA SER A 22 -0.99 -5.83 -7.40
C SER A 22 -2.38 -6.25 -6.90
N ASP A 23 -3.30 -6.44 -7.84
CA ASP A 23 -4.64 -6.96 -7.56
C ASP A 23 -4.59 -8.35 -6.93
N ILE A 24 -3.63 -9.19 -7.34
CA ILE A 24 -3.44 -10.53 -6.74
C ILE A 24 -3.07 -10.41 -5.26
N ALA A 25 -2.20 -9.45 -4.90
CA ALA A 25 -1.84 -9.22 -3.50
C ALA A 25 -3.06 -8.74 -2.68
N ALA A 26 -3.86 -7.85 -3.26
CA ALA A 26 -5.11 -7.37 -2.65
C ALA A 26 -6.13 -8.51 -2.46
N LEU A 27 -6.34 -9.35 -3.47
CA LEU A 27 -7.26 -10.50 -3.40
C LEU A 27 -6.83 -11.52 -2.34
N ARG A 28 -5.52 -11.80 -2.23
CA ARG A 28 -4.99 -12.70 -1.18
C ARG A 28 -5.18 -12.12 0.22
N PHE A 29 -5.05 -10.80 0.36
CA PHE A 29 -5.34 -10.09 1.60
C PHE A 29 -6.84 -10.17 1.92
N GLU A 30 -7.71 -9.78 0.99
CA GLU A 30 -9.17 -9.82 1.15
C GLU A 30 -9.65 -11.21 1.57
N TRP A 31 -9.19 -12.26 0.88
CA TRP A 31 -9.59 -13.63 1.20
C TRP A 31 -9.20 -14.01 2.63
N ALA A 32 -7.97 -13.71 3.05
CA ALA A 32 -7.51 -14.01 4.41
C ALA A 32 -8.25 -13.18 5.47
N TRP A 33 -8.66 -11.96 5.13
CA TRP A 33 -9.44 -11.10 6.01
C TRP A 33 -10.87 -11.63 6.20
N GLN A 34 -11.50 -12.14 5.13
CA GLN A 34 -12.82 -12.77 5.17
C GLN A 34 -12.79 -14.17 5.82
N HIS A 35 -11.67 -14.89 5.69
CA HIS A 35 -11.54 -16.29 6.12
C HIS A 35 -10.33 -16.49 7.07
N PRO A 36 -10.27 -15.79 8.22
CA PRO A 36 -9.09 -15.82 9.09
C PRO A 36 -8.76 -17.22 9.61
N HIS A 37 -9.77 -18.06 9.87
CA HIS A 37 -9.57 -19.40 10.42
C HIS A 37 -9.13 -20.44 9.37
N SER A 38 -9.33 -20.15 8.09
CA SER A 38 -8.82 -20.97 6.98
C SER A 38 -7.42 -20.51 6.54
N SER A 39 -7.04 -19.28 6.89
CA SER A 39 -5.73 -18.73 6.57
C SER A 39 -4.64 -19.34 7.45
N ARG A 40 -3.65 -19.97 6.79
CA ARG A 40 -2.45 -20.52 7.46
C ARG A 40 -1.64 -19.47 8.22
N ARG A 41 -1.87 -18.17 7.94
CA ARG A 41 -1.14 -17.04 8.54
C ARG A 41 -1.81 -16.48 9.80
N LEU A 42 -3.04 -16.90 10.09
CA LEU A 42 -3.86 -16.37 11.20
C LEU A 42 -4.38 -17.45 12.17
N PRO A 43 -3.65 -18.55 12.46
CA PRO A 43 -4.15 -19.60 13.37
C PRO A 43 -4.33 -19.08 14.81
N HIS A 44 -3.62 -18.02 15.19
CA HIS A 44 -3.69 -17.37 16.49
C HIS A 44 -4.92 -16.45 16.64
N VAL A 45 -5.64 -16.15 15.56
CA VAL A 45 -6.81 -15.27 15.62
C VAL A 45 -8.02 -16.06 16.10
N ALA A 46 -8.42 -15.80 17.35
CA ALA A 46 -9.61 -16.39 17.95
C ALA A 46 -10.89 -16.05 17.18
N ARG A 47 -11.85 -16.99 17.18
CA ARG A 47 -13.17 -16.83 16.57
C ARG A 47 -13.91 -15.64 17.16
N ARG A 48 -14.80 -15.04 16.35
CA ARG A 48 -15.66 -13.94 16.78
C ARG A 48 -16.52 -14.35 17.98
N SER A 49 -16.52 -13.53 19.03
CA SER A 49 -17.41 -13.76 20.18
C SER A 49 -18.82 -13.19 19.92
N ARG A 50 -19.83 -13.67 20.66
CA ARG A 50 -21.20 -13.14 20.55
C ARG A 50 -21.32 -11.65 20.95
N LYS A 51 -20.41 -11.17 21.81
CA LYS A 51 -20.37 -9.77 22.27
C LYS A 51 -19.59 -8.84 21.33
N GLU A 52 -18.85 -9.39 20.38
CA GLU A 52 -18.01 -8.65 19.44
C GLU A 52 -18.81 -8.31 18.18
N SER A 53 -18.81 -7.04 17.76
CA SER A 53 -19.43 -6.62 16.51
C SER A 53 -18.67 -7.17 15.30
N SER A 54 -19.30 -7.17 14.13
CA SER A 54 -18.62 -7.58 12.90
C SER A 54 -17.42 -6.67 12.61
N LEU A 55 -17.58 -5.35 12.78
CA LEU A 55 -16.50 -4.39 12.56
C LEU A 55 -15.33 -4.63 13.53
N GLN A 56 -15.61 -4.81 14.83
CA GLN A 56 -14.59 -5.08 15.84
C GLN A 56 -13.79 -6.35 15.53
N PHE A 57 -14.48 -7.41 15.11
CA PHE A 57 -13.84 -8.65 14.71
C PHE A 57 -12.90 -8.46 13.51
N HIS A 58 -13.39 -7.82 12.44
CA HIS A 58 -12.58 -7.61 11.24
C HIS A 58 -11.43 -6.61 11.49
N TRP A 59 -11.61 -5.61 12.36
CA TRP A 59 -10.52 -4.74 12.81
C TRP A 59 -9.43 -5.52 13.54
N ARG A 60 -9.82 -6.44 14.43
CA ARG A 60 -8.85 -7.32 15.11
C ARG A 60 -8.13 -8.24 14.14
N VAL A 61 -8.84 -8.80 13.16
CA VAL A 61 -8.23 -9.64 12.11
C VAL A 61 -7.19 -8.83 11.32
N VAL A 62 -7.56 -7.65 10.81
CA VAL A 62 -6.65 -6.83 10.00
C VAL A 62 -5.44 -6.36 10.81
N SER A 63 -5.63 -6.05 12.10
CA SER A 63 -4.53 -5.69 13.01
C SER A 63 -3.50 -6.81 13.17
N ASN A 64 -3.92 -8.08 13.15
CA ASN A 64 -3.00 -9.21 13.12
C ASN A 64 -2.37 -9.39 11.73
N MET A 65 -3.14 -9.21 10.66
CA MET A 65 -2.64 -9.32 9.29
C MET A 65 -1.50 -8.35 9.00
N LEU A 66 -1.61 -7.08 9.41
CA LEU A 66 -0.56 -6.07 9.18
C LEU A 66 0.78 -6.40 9.86
N ARG A 67 0.82 -7.39 10.77
CA ARG A 67 2.01 -7.78 11.53
C ARG A 67 2.62 -9.10 11.08
N VAL A 68 1.97 -9.84 10.19
CA VAL A 68 2.47 -11.13 9.69
C VAL A 68 2.88 -11.04 8.23
N ALA A 69 3.91 -11.80 7.85
CA ALA A 69 4.31 -11.92 6.46
C ALA A 69 3.15 -12.47 5.60
N PRO A 70 3.06 -12.10 4.31
CA PRO A 70 3.92 -11.15 3.62
C PRO A 70 3.51 -9.68 3.86
N TRP A 71 2.37 -9.43 4.51
CA TRP A 71 1.72 -8.12 4.54
C TRP A 71 2.48 -7.07 5.35
N ASN A 72 3.20 -7.51 6.38
CA ASN A 72 4.01 -6.66 7.26
C ASN A 72 5.23 -6.00 6.60
N ARG A 73 5.51 -6.26 5.32
CA ARG A 73 6.55 -5.58 4.53
C ARG A 73 6.01 -4.96 3.25
N LEU A 74 4.70 -5.05 3.04
CA LEU A 74 4.05 -4.38 1.92
C LEU A 74 3.83 -2.91 2.28
N PRO A 75 3.89 -1.99 1.30
CA PRO A 75 3.68 -0.58 1.54
C PRO A 75 2.19 -0.27 1.67
N LEU A 76 1.53 -0.87 2.65
CA LEU A 76 0.11 -0.75 2.90
C LEU A 76 -0.20 0.53 3.67
N THR A 77 -1.45 0.96 3.57
CA THR A 77 -2.00 2.07 4.37
C THR A 77 -3.37 1.62 4.88
N ALA A 78 -3.60 1.75 6.18
CA ALA A 78 -4.93 1.56 6.74
C ALA A 78 -5.60 2.94 6.87
N ARG A 79 -6.74 3.13 6.20
CA ARG A 79 -7.38 4.43 6.12
C ARG A 79 -8.83 4.40 6.55
N TRP A 80 -9.14 5.20 7.56
CA TRP A 80 -10.50 5.41 8.03
C TRP A 80 -11.17 6.47 7.16
N LEU A 81 -12.21 6.07 6.43
CA LEU A 81 -13.01 6.96 5.59
C LEU A 81 -14.05 7.71 6.43
N LYS A 82 -14.41 7.15 7.58
CA LYS A 82 -15.40 7.68 8.53
C LYS A 82 -14.80 7.63 9.94
N GLN A 83 -14.52 8.80 10.51
CA GLN A 83 -13.77 8.92 11.76
C GLN A 83 -14.57 8.40 12.97
N GLU A 84 -15.90 8.46 12.91
CA GLU A 84 -16.80 7.97 13.95
C GLU A 84 -16.71 6.45 14.18
N TYR A 85 -16.18 5.69 13.20
CA TYR A 85 -15.95 4.25 13.32
C TYR A 85 -14.51 3.89 13.68
N ARG A 86 -13.64 4.88 13.90
CA ARG A 86 -12.23 4.66 14.20
C ARG A 86 -12.07 3.74 15.41
N MET A 87 -11.18 2.78 15.26
CA MET A 87 -10.70 1.95 16.35
C MET A 87 -9.19 2.07 16.45
N ASP A 88 -8.67 2.13 17.67
CA ASP A 88 -7.23 2.14 17.90
C ASP A 88 -6.66 0.72 17.93
N PHE A 89 -5.37 0.61 17.61
CA PHE A 89 -4.64 -0.64 17.78
C PHE A 89 -4.39 -0.90 19.27
N GLY A 90 -4.58 -2.14 19.71
CA GLY A 90 -4.10 -2.56 21.01
C GLY A 90 -2.57 -2.40 21.10
N PRO A 91 -1.99 -2.21 22.29
CA PRO A 91 -0.54 -2.00 22.45
C PRO A 91 0.31 -3.11 21.80
N ALA A 92 -0.14 -4.36 21.89
CA ALA A 92 0.54 -5.51 21.30
C ALA A 92 0.24 -5.72 19.81
N LEU A 93 -0.61 -4.90 19.18
CA LEU A 93 -1.08 -5.03 17.80
C LEU A 93 -0.76 -3.81 16.94
N GLN A 94 0.17 -2.96 17.37
CA GLN A 94 0.62 -1.83 16.58
C GLN A 94 1.16 -2.30 15.21
N PRO A 95 0.77 -1.63 14.11
CA PRO A 95 1.29 -1.94 12.79
C PRO A 95 2.78 -1.55 12.68
N PRO A 96 3.52 -2.10 11.70
CA PRO A 96 4.86 -1.62 11.38
C PRO A 96 4.86 -0.12 11.06
N LEU A 97 5.94 0.59 11.42
CA LEU A 97 6.04 2.05 11.27
C LEU A 97 5.83 2.56 9.83
N HIS A 98 6.17 1.75 8.82
CA HIS A 98 5.99 2.08 7.41
C HIS A 98 4.56 1.89 6.90
N VAL A 99 3.64 1.37 7.73
CA VAL A 99 2.22 1.19 7.41
C VAL A 99 1.44 2.32 8.10
N PRO A 100 1.23 3.46 7.44
CA PRO A 100 0.56 4.60 8.05
C PRO A 100 -0.92 4.34 8.30
N ILE A 101 -1.43 5.00 9.34
CA ILE A 101 -2.86 5.14 9.60
C ILE A 101 -3.28 6.52 9.10
N ALA A 102 -4.21 6.54 8.16
CA ALA A 102 -4.65 7.77 7.50
C ALA A 102 -6.16 7.98 7.67
N PHE A 103 -6.61 9.19 7.39
CA PHE A 103 -8.02 9.59 7.49
C PHE A 103 -8.49 10.27 6.20
N GLY A 104 -9.78 10.23 5.95
CA GLY A 104 -10.42 10.92 4.83
C GLY A 104 -10.50 10.09 3.55
N SER A 105 -11.07 10.69 2.50
CA SER A 105 -11.38 10.04 1.22
C SER A 105 -10.12 9.57 0.47
N VAL A 106 -10.30 8.70 -0.53
CA VAL A 106 -9.24 8.20 -1.41
C VAL A 106 -9.69 8.41 -2.85
N ARG A 107 -8.76 8.83 -3.71
CA ARG A 107 -8.96 8.86 -5.16
C ARG A 107 -8.26 7.67 -5.82
N ALA A 108 -8.98 6.94 -6.65
CA ALA A 108 -8.38 5.93 -7.51
C ALA A 108 -7.76 6.64 -8.72
N LYS A 109 -6.44 6.51 -8.91
CA LYS A 109 -5.80 6.84 -10.19
C LYS A 109 -5.58 5.56 -10.97
N LYS A 110 -5.94 5.58 -12.26
CA LYS A 110 -5.52 4.53 -13.19
C LYS A 110 -4.01 4.68 -13.38
N THR A 111 -3.26 3.63 -13.06
CA THR A 111 -1.83 3.58 -13.37
C THR A 111 -1.66 3.78 -14.87
N LEU A 112 -0.95 4.84 -15.27
CA LEU A 112 -0.53 5.01 -16.64
C LEU A 112 0.43 3.83 -16.93
N GLN A 113 -0.04 2.84 -17.70
CA GLN A 113 0.88 1.88 -18.28
C GLN A 113 1.89 2.68 -19.11
N PRO A 114 3.21 2.42 -18.97
CA PRO A 114 4.18 3.00 -19.87
C PRO A 114 3.75 2.63 -21.29
N GLN A 115 3.37 3.61 -22.10
CA GLN A 115 3.12 3.35 -23.51
C GLN A 115 4.45 2.92 -24.11
N THR A 116 4.59 1.64 -24.43
CA THR A 116 5.67 1.13 -25.27
C THR A 116 5.50 1.71 -26.67
N ARG A 117 5.97 2.94 -26.87
CA ARG A 117 6.39 3.41 -28.18
C ARG A 117 7.85 3.04 -28.32
N ALA A 118 8.19 2.37 -29.42
CA ALA A 118 9.54 2.00 -29.78
C ALA A 118 10.32 3.26 -30.22
N GLU A 119 10.49 4.20 -29.31
CA GLU A 119 11.43 5.31 -29.41
C GLU A 119 12.70 4.90 -28.65
N GLU A 120 13.86 5.34 -29.11
CA GLU A 120 15.15 5.02 -28.51
C GLU A 120 15.15 5.43 -27.03
N GLU A 121 15.00 4.44 -26.13
CA GLU A 121 14.91 4.71 -24.69
C GLU A 121 16.23 5.28 -24.18
N GLU A 122 16.21 6.52 -23.70
CA GLU A 122 17.35 7.12 -23.02
C GLU A 122 17.79 6.25 -21.84
N THR A 123 19.11 6.12 -21.68
CA THR A 123 19.73 5.38 -20.56
C THR A 123 20.54 6.31 -19.68
N THR A 124 20.68 5.93 -18.42
CA THR A 124 21.54 6.60 -17.44
C THR A 124 22.32 5.55 -16.65
N ASP A 125 23.41 5.95 -15.99
CA ASP A 125 24.20 5.00 -15.21
C ASP A 125 23.62 4.76 -13.83
N CYS A 126 23.54 3.48 -13.45
CA CYS A 126 23.17 3.10 -12.10
C CYS A 126 24.28 3.49 -11.10
N PHE A 127 23.93 4.25 -10.07
CA PHE A 127 24.87 4.68 -9.03
C PHE A 127 25.56 3.52 -8.29
N VAL A 128 24.89 2.36 -8.20
CA VAL A 128 25.36 1.20 -7.43
C VAL A 128 26.29 0.31 -8.24
N CYS A 129 25.89 -0.10 -9.45
CA CYS A 129 26.65 -1.07 -10.25
C CYS A 129 27.38 -0.46 -11.46
N ARG A 130 27.18 0.85 -11.72
CA ARG A 130 27.78 1.60 -12.84
C ARG A 130 27.45 1.07 -14.24
N ARG A 131 26.37 0.30 -14.37
CA ARG A 131 25.85 -0.19 -15.65
C ARG A 131 24.65 0.67 -16.09
N PRO A 132 24.37 0.76 -17.40
CA PRO A 132 23.23 1.51 -17.90
C PRO A 132 21.91 0.95 -17.37
N VAL A 133 20.98 1.85 -17.06
CA VAL A 133 19.57 1.58 -16.73
C VAL A 133 18.69 2.45 -17.62
N LYS A 134 17.60 1.87 -18.11
CA LYS A 134 16.59 2.60 -18.87
C LYS A 134 15.96 3.68 -18.00
N VAL A 135 15.76 4.88 -18.53
CA VAL A 135 15.14 5.98 -17.78
C VAL A 135 13.73 5.62 -17.30
N SER A 136 13.00 4.79 -18.04
CA SER A 136 11.69 4.24 -17.69
C SER A 136 11.72 3.27 -16.49
N GLU A 137 12.85 2.64 -16.20
CA GLU A 137 13.00 1.60 -15.17
C GLU A 137 13.84 2.06 -13.96
N LYS A 138 14.46 3.25 -14.03
CA LYS A 138 15.37 3.75 -12.97
C LYS A 138 14.61 4.18 -11.71
N VAL A 139 15.07 3.76 -10.53
CA VAL A 139 14.62 4.34 -9.25
C VAL A 139 15.48 5.56 -8.93
N SER A 140 14.85 6.64 -8.48
CA SER A 140 15.52 7.87 -8.08
C SER A 140 15.28 8.18 -6.61
N CYS A 141 16.23 8.89 -5.97
CA CYS A 141 16.01 9.42 -4.63
C CYS A 141 14.83 10.40 -4.61
N LEU A 142 14.04 10.38 -3.52
CA LEU A 142 12.89 11.28 -3.35
C LEU A 142 13.27 12.70 -2.88
N HIS A 143 14.53 12.91 -2.48
CA HIS A 143 14.98 14.22 -2.06
C HIS A 143 15.41 15.05 -3.26
N ALA A 144 14.77 16.21 -3.46
CA ALA A 144 14.98 17.09 -4.62
C ALA A 144 16.45 17.48 -4.87
N SER A 145 17.27 17.57 -3.82
CA SER A 145 18.69 17.92 -3.94
C SER A 145 19.61 16.73 -4.25
N CYS A 146 19.07 15.52 -4.48
CA CYS A 146 19.86 14.30 -4.67
C CYS A 146 19.64 13.70 -6.06
N GLY A 147 20.68 13.66 -6.88
CA GLY A 147 20.66 13.08 -8.23
C GLY A 147 20.89 11.56 -8.28
N MET A 148 20.65 10.82 -7.21
CA MET A 148 20.88 9.38 -7.18
C MET A 148 19.83 8.64 -8.02
N SER A 149 20.30 7.92 -9.03
CA SER A 149 19.52 6.97 -9.84
C SER A 149 20.15 5.58 -9.78
N SER A 150 19.35 4.52 -9.83
CA SER A 150 19.87 3.15 -9.86
C SER A 150 18.88 2.15 -10.44
N HIS A 151 19.33 0.92 -10.72
CA HIS A 151 18.41 -0.21 -10.94
C HIS A 151 17.64 -0.50 -9.66
N LEU A 152 16.36 -0.83 -9.81
CA LEU A 152 15.49 -1.27 -8.70
C LEU A 152 16.14 -2.40 -7.89
N ILE A 153 16.66 -3.42 -8.56
CA ILE A 153 17.27 -4.60 -7.92
C ILE A 153 18.56 -4.23 -7.17
N CYS A 154 19.36 -3.31 -7.72
CA CYS A 154 20.59 -2.86 -7.06
C CYS A 154 20.29 -2.13 -5.76
N LEU A 155 19.32 -1.21 -5.77
CA LEU A 155 18.90 -0.50 -4.57
C LEU A 155 18.26 -1.45 -3.55
N GLY A 156 17.41 -2.36 -4.00
CA GLY A 156 16.77 -3.35 -3.13
C GLY A 156 17.77 -4.24 -2.41
N ARG A 157 18.76 -4.78 -3.14
CA ARG A 157 19.86 -5.57 -2.54
C ARG A 157 20.67 -4.77 -1.52
N ARG A 158 20.92 -3.49 -1.80
CA ARG A 158 21.63 -2.59 -0.88
C ARG A 158 20.84 -2.38 0.42
N PHE A 159 19.52 -2.19 0.33
CA PHE A 159 18.67 -2.00 1.51
C PHE A 159 18.52 -3.29 2.33
N LEU A 160 18.64 -4.46 1.69
CA LEU A 160 18.52 -5.77 2.34
C LEU A 160 19.81 -6.32 2.94
N GLN A 161 20.92 -5.56 2.95
CA GLN A 161 22.21 -6.07 3.42
C GLN A 161 22.20 -6.56 4.88
N SER A 162 21.42 -5.94 5.75
CA SER A 162 21.23 -6.34 7.14
C SER A 162 20.16 -7.43 7.32
N GLU A 163 19.38 -7.73 6.27
CA GLU A 163 18.25 -8.66 6.30
C GLU A 163 18.29 -9.62 5.09
N PRO A 164 19.33 -10.46 4.93
CA PRO A 164 19.55 -11.25 3.71
C PRO A 164 18.47 -12.33 3.46
N SER A 165 17.70 -12.70 4.48
CA SER A 165 16.57 -13.64 4.37
C SER A 165 15.29 -12.98 3.85
N GLN A 166 15.26 -11.65 3.76
CA GLN A 166 14.10 -10.90 3.29
C GLN A 166 14.22 -10.62 1.78
N LEU A 167 13.08 -10.63 1.10
CA LEU A 167 13.00 -10.36 -0.35
C LEU A 167 12.58 -8.92 -0.67
N LEU A 168 11.85 -8.28 0.23
CA LEU A 168 11.32 -6.93 0.05
C LEU A 168 11.94 -6.02 1.10
N PRO A 169 12.67 -4.96 0.71
CA PRO A 169 13.08 -3.93 1.66
C PRO A 169 11.86 -3.19 2.22
N VAL A 170 11.93 -2.77 3.47
CA VAL A 170 10.96 -1.84 4.06
C VAL A 170 11.48 -0.42 3.94
N GLU A 171 12.75 -0.22 4.27
CA GLU A 171 13.46 1.05 4.25
C GLU A 171 14.94 0.84 3.99
N GLY A 172 15.66 1.93 3.74
CA GLY A 172 17.12 1.93 3.67
C GLY A 172 17.67 3.34 3.40
N GLU A 173 18.99 3.48 3.43
CA GLU A 173 19.65 4.77 3.22
C GLU A 173 20.04 4.98 1.76
N CYS A 174 19.77 6.18 1.23
CA CYS A 174 20.24 6.57 -0.09
C CYS A 174 21.78 6.45 -0.18
N PRO A 175 22.34 5.74 -1.18
CA PRO A 175 23.79 5.56 -1.28
C PRO A 175 24.55 6.87 -1.60
N SER A 176 23.85 7.91 -2.07
CA SER A 176 24.42 9.23 -2.34
C SER A 176 24.23 10.18 -1.15
N CYS A 177 22.99 10.53 -0.79
CA CYS A 177 22.72 11.56 0.23
C CYS A 177 22.56 11.02 1.66
N ARG A 178 22.64 9.70 1.87
CA ARG A 178 22.54 9.01 3.18
C ARG A 178 21.24 9.21 3.96
N ARG A 179 20.26 9.91 3.39
CA ARG A 179 18.94 10.06 4.01
C ARG A 179 18.13 8.76 3.90
N SER A 180 17.32 8.51 4.92
CA SER A 180 16.41 7.37 4.98
C SER A 180 15.32 7.48 3.92
N LEU A 181 15.05 6.35 3.26
CA LEU A 181 14.03 6.21 2.22
C LEU A 181 13.15 5.01 2.57
N LEU A 182 11.83 5.20 2.53
CA LEU A 182 10.88 4.10 2.57
C LEU A 182 10.79 3.46 1.19
N TRP A 183 10.92 2.14 1.13
CA TRP A 183 10.82 1.38 -0.11
C TRP A 183 9.46 1.61 -0.78
N GLY A 184 8.39 1.59 0.01
CA GLY A 184 7.04 1.86 -0.46
C GLY A 184 6.89 3.19 -1.20
N SER A 185 7.46 4.25 -0.64
CA SER A 185 7.43 5.59 -1.26
C SER A 185 8.24 5.63 -2.55
N LEU A 186 9.39 4.96 -2.61
CA LEU A 186 10.18 4.86 -3.85
C LEU A 186 9.41 4.18 -4.98
N ILE A 187 8.78 3.04 -4.70
CA ILE A 187 7.98 2.32 -5.69
C ILE A 187 6.77 3.14 -6.13
N ARG A 188 6.04 3.74 -5.17
CA ARG A 188 4.90 4.60 -5.49
C ARG A 188 5.31 5.79 -6.34
N HIS A 189 6.47 6.39 -6.09
CA HIS A 189 6.99 7.48 -6.92
C HIS A 189 7.29 7.03 -8.35
N GLN A 190 7.95 5.89 -8.53
CA GLN A 190 8.19 5.34 -9.87
C GLN A 190 6.90 5.06 -10.63
N LEU A 191 5.85 4.61 -9.94
CA LEU A 191 4.55 4.33 -10.54
C LEU A 191 3.67 5.59 -10.71
N GLY A 192 4.17 6.78 -10.32
CA GLY A 192 3.42 8.03 -10.41
C GLY A 192 2.30 8.19 -9.36
N CYS A 193 2.39 7.47 -8.24
CA CYS A 193 1.36 7.41 -7.18
C CYS A 193 1.79 8.05 -5.85
N LEU A 194 2.87 8.85 -5.80
CA LEU A 194 3.42 9.37 -4.54
C LEU A 194 2.56 10.49 -3.90
N GLY A 195 1.73 11.20 -4.67
CA GLY A 195 1.14 12.49 -4.26
C GLY A 195 -0.29 12.51 -3.70
N ASP A 196 -1.13 11.49 -3.89
CA ASP A 196 -2.60 11.68 -3.71
C ASP A 196 -3.16 11.18 -2.37
N LEU A 197 -2.50 11.53 -1.27
CA LEU A 197 -3.07 11.35 0.08
C LEU A 197 -3.45 12.69 0.73
N GLU A 198 -3.57 13.79 -0.03
CA GLU A 198 -4.14 15.04 0.48
C GLU A 198 -5.52 14.77 1.10
N GLU A 199 -5.62 15.05 2.39
CA GLU A 199 -6.88 15.10 3.11
C GLU A 199 -7.75 16.15 2.43
N VAL A 200 -8.82 15.70 1.77
CA VAL A 200 -9.90 16.61 1.39
C VAL A 200 -10.57 17.04 2.68
N THR A 201 -10.13 18.17 3.25
CA THR A 201 -10.91 18.92 4.22
C THR A 201 -12.07 19.58 3.47
N GLU A 202 -13.29 19.20 3.87
CA GLU A 202 -14.61 19.71 3.46
C GLU A 202 -15.25 19.14 2.17
N PRO A 203 -16.57 18.82 2.21
CA PRO A 203 -17.30 18.26 1.09
C PRO A 203 -17.73 19.40 0.15
N SER A 204 -16.95 19.70 -0.88
CA SER A 204 -17.50 20.41 -2.04
C SER A 204 -18.44 19.45 -2.77
N SER A 205 -19.73 19.76 -2.75
CA SER A 205 -20.78 19.11 -3.51
C SER A 205 -20.37 18.94 -4.98
N GLN A 206 -20.01 17.72 -5.40
CA GLN A 206 -20.21 17.26 -6.78
C GLN A 206 -19.91 15.76 -6.94
N ASP A 207 -20.95 15.12 -7.45
CA ASP A 207 -21.02 13.90 -8.26
C ASP A 207 -20.67 12.57 -7.60
N HIS A 208 -21.76 11.87 -7.27
CA HIS A 208 -21.81 10.51 -6.79
C HIS A 208 -21.40 9.59 -7.94
N TRP A 209 -20.31 8.85 -7.77
CA TRP A 209 -19.73 7.87 -8.70
C TRP A 209 -20.70 6.85 -9.35
N ALA A 210 -21.97 6.81 -8.92
CA ALA A 210 -23.01 5.96 -9.48
C ALA A 210 -23.62 6.50 -10.78
N ASP A 211 -23.47 7.79 -11.09
CA ASP A 211 -24.10 8.42 -12.26
C ASP A 211 -23.35 8.17 -13.58
N GLU A 212 -22.10 7.70 -13.53
CA GLU A 212 -21.29 7.37 -14.72
C GLU A 212 -21.53 5.94 -15.28
N LEU A 213 -22.43 5.15 -14.70
CA LEU A 213 -22.70 3.77 -15.12
C LEU A 213 -23.98 3.61 -15.96
N GLN A 214 -24.52 4.69 -16.53
CA GLN A 214 -25.59 4.64 -17.52
C GLN A 214 -25.07 5.11 -18.89
N MET A 215 -24.48 4.18 -19.65
CA MET A 215 -24.49 4.16 -21.11
C MET A 215 -24.67 2.73 -21.59
#